data_AF-A0A1A9VAY8-F1
#
_entry.id   AF-A0A1A9VAY8-F1
#
_cell.length_a   1.000
_cell.length_b   1.000
_cell.length_c   1.000
_cell.angle_alpha   90.00
_cell.angle_beta   90.00
_cell.angle_gamma   90.00
#
_symmetry.space_group_name_H-M   'P 1'
#
loop_
_entity.id
_entity.type
_entity.pdbx_description
1 polymer ?
#
loop_
_entity_poly.entity_id
_entity_poly.type
_entity_poly.pdbx_seq_one_letter_code
_entity_poly.pdbx_strand_id
1 'polypeptide(L)'
;MYSNNSKSSLPTCNYYVEHIGSITNFSIFLHTNIKRFMPEDAVTVQIFLINGEHSRNFSKKAENLKSGKTALLVFTEGSGEILIAVISDILRRAGIEVSVCGLCDSEPTKCSKDVFIKPETSIYRASKYKYDVVVIPGGLEGAMTMAKNQTLGKYLEQHYKEGRLLAAICCGPLVLGANHIAAGCRLTSYPARKPDLEKIYKYVDDEIIVQDGKLLTSRGPGTAMKFALKISEIIAGDVKAREVAKDILMEDDTCCK
;
A
#
# COMPACT_ATOMS: atom_id res chain seq x y z
N MET A 1 10.90 22.35 -40.71
CA MET A 1 9.86 21.32 -40.51
C MET A 1 10.42 20.26 -39.58
N TYR A 2 10.14 20.32 -38.29
CA TYR A 2 10.25 19.17 -37.36
C TYR A 2 9.30 19.46 -36.20
N SER A 3 8.11 18.85 -36.23
CA SER A 3 7.22 18.80 -35.07
C SER A 3 7.52 17.52 -34.31
N ASN A 4 7.96 17.66 -33.06
CA ASN A 4 7.95 16.57 -32.09
C ASN A 4 6.85 16.90 -31.08
N ASN A 5 5.69 16.28 -31.26
CA ASN A 5 4.61 16.24 -30.28
C ASN A 5 4.40 14.77 -29.89
N SER A 6 5.03 14.34 -28.79
CA SER A 6 4.62 13.14 -28.07
C SER A 6 4.35 13.53 -26.61
N LYS A 7 3.15 14.04 -26.36
CA LYS A 7 2.60 14.11 -25.01
C LYS A 7 2.26 12.68 -24.58
N SER A 8 3.11 12.08 -23.75
CA SER A 8 2.74 10.88 -22.99
C SER A 8 1.76 11.29 -21.89
N SER A 9 0.47 11.15 -22.16
CA SER A 9 -0.57 11.26 -21.13
C SER A 9 -0.45 10.07 -20.19
N LEU A 10 0.10 10.29 -18.99
CA LEU A 10 -0.05 9.36 -17.87
C LEU A 10 -1.55 9.13 -17.62
N PRO A 11 -1.99 7.90 -17.32
CA PRO A 11 -3.40 7.65 -17.03
C PRO A 11 -3.80 8.46 -15.79
N THR A 12 -4.69 9.41 -15.97
CA THR A 12 -5.39 10.05 -14.86
C THR A 12 -6.35 9.03 -14.29
N CYS A 13 -6.29 8.78 -12.98
CA CYS A 13 -7.32 8.05 -12.25
C CYS A 13 -8.59 8.94 -12.28
N ASN A 14 -9.28 8.95 -13.42
CA ASN A 14 -10.51 9.68 -13.62
C ASN A 14 -11.55 9.02 -12.72
N TYR A 15 -11.98 9.75 -11.70
CA TYR A 15 -13.16 9.41 -10.94
C TYR A 15 -14.36 9.35 -11.89
N TYR A 16 -14.76 8.15 -12.29
CA TYR A 16 -16.15 7.93 -12.64
C TYR A 16 -16.94 8.08 -11.35
N VAL A 17 -17.41 9.30 -11.08
CA VAL A 17 -18.58 9.50 -10.22
C VAL A 17 -19.78 9.03 -11.03
N GLU A 18 -19.95 7.71 -11.12
CA GLU A 18 -21.29 7.20 -11.34
C GLU A 18 -22.05 7.48 -10.05
N HIS A 19 -22.99 8.41 -10.13
CA HIS A 19 -24.11 8.45 -9.20
C HIS A 19 -24.65 7.02 -9.11
N ILE A 20 -24.41 6.35 -7.99
CA ILE A 20 -24.99 5.05 -7.68
C ILE A 20 -26.47 5.28 -7.42
N GLY A 21 -27.24 5.48 -8.48
CA GLY A 21 -28.68 5.34 -8.51
C GLY A 21 -28.96 3.84 -8.54
N SER A 22 -29.45 3.33 -7.39
CA SER A 22 -30.09 2.03 -7.15
C SER A 22 -29.47 0.75 -7.77
N ILE A 23 -29.52 -0.32 -6.96
CA ILE A 23 -29.08 -1.70 -7.23
C ILE A 23 -29.59 -2.33 -8.55
N THR A 24 -30.44 -1.65 -9.30
CA THR A 24 -31.07 -2.10 -10.55
C THR A 24 -30.15 -2.07 -11.79
N ASN A 25 -29.20 -1.14 -11.89
CA ASN A 25 -28.50 -0.91 -13.16
C ASN A 25 -27.30 -1.84 -13.43
N PHE A 26 -26.67 -2.40 -12.38
CA PHE A 26 -25.58 -3.38 -12.55
C PHE A 26 -26.08 -4.73 -13.09
N SER A 27 -27.35 -5.07 -12.81
CA SER A 27 -28.01 -6.27 -13.34
C SER A 27 -28.16 -6.22 -14.87
N ILE A 28 -28.34 -5.03 -15.45
CA ILE A 28 -28.64 -4.83 -16.87
C ILE A 28 -27.39 -5.02 -17.76
N PHE A 29 -26.21 -4.61 -17.28
CA PHE A 29 -24.96 -4.70 -18.06
C PHE A 29 -24.40 -6.14 -18.15
N LEU A 30 -24.58 -6.93 -17.09
CA LEU A 30 -24.25 -8.37 -17.11
C LEU A 30 -25.30 -9.20 -17.87
N HIS A 31 -26.56 -8.78 -17.86
CA HIS A 31 -27.65 -9.45 -18.60
C HIS A 31 -27.46 -9.46 -20.12
N THR A 32 -26.76 -8.47 -20.68
CA THR A 32 -26.67 -8.29 -22.15
C THR A 32 -25.56 -9.12 -22.81
N ASN A 33 -24.54 -9.58 -22.06
CA ASN A 33 -23.39 -10.29 -22.66
C ASN A 33 -23.24 -11.77 -22.25
N ILE A 34 -23.98 -12.26 -21.25
CA ILE A 34 -23.83 -13.65 -20.73
C ILE A 34 -25.05 -14.55 -21.00
N LYS A 35 -26.14 -14.04 -21.59
CA LYS A 35 -27.32 -14.87 -21.96
C LYS A 35 -27.10 -15.86 -23.10
N ARG A 36 -25.91 -15.89 -23.72
CA ARG A 36 -25.68 -16.76 -24.89
C ARG A 36 -25.25 -18.20 -24.54
N PHE A 37 -24.92 -18.51 -23.28
CA PHE A 37 -24.34 -19.82 -22.94
C PHE A 37 -24.73 -20.47 -21.60
N MET A 38 -25.60 -19.89 -20.76
CA MET A 38 -25.98 -20.54 -19.48
C MET A 38 -27.44 -20.29 -19.07
N PRO A 39 -28.10 -21.28 -18.43
CA PRO A 39 -29.45 -21.12 -17.87
C PRO A 39 -29.47 -20.07 -16.74
N GLU A 40 -30.57 -19.30 -16.63
CA GLU A 40 -30.68 -18.11 -15.74
C GLU A 40 -30.43 -18.43 -14.26
N ASP A 41 -30.72 -19.65 -13.83
CA ASP A 41 -30.53 -20.10 -12.45
C ASP A 41 -29.05 -20.25 -12.10
N ALA A 42 -28.20 -20.60 -13.07
CA ALA A 42 -26.76 -20.77 -12.85
C ALA A 42 -26.03 -19.43 -12.67
N VAL A 43 -26.41 -18.40 -13.43
CA VAL A 43 -25.82 -17.05 -13.35
C VAL A 43 -26.14 -16.39 -12.00
N THR A 44 -27.40 -16.53 -11.56
CA THR A 44 -27.86 -15.96 -10.29
C THR A 44 -27.17 -16.62 -9.10
N VAL A 45 -27.02 -17.95 -9.11
CA VAL A 45 -26.30 -18.70 -8.07
C VAL A 45 -24.82 -18.33 -8.04
N GLN A 46 -24.14 -18.21 -9.19
CA GLN A 46 -22.73 -17.84 -9.24
C GLN A 46 -22.48 -16.43 -8.67
N ILE A 47 -23.31 -15.45 -9.03
CA ILE A 47 -23.21 -14.07 -8.52
C ILE A 47 -23.48 -14.03 -7.02
N PHE A 48 -24.47 -14.77 -6.53
CA PHE A 48 -24.77 -14.84 -5.10
C PHE A 48 -23.65 -15.52 -4.30
N LEU A 49 -23.02 -16.56 -4.86
CA LEU A 49 -21.89 -17.25 -4.26
C LEU A 49 -20.64 -16.37 -4.22
N ILE A 50 -20.31 -15.68 -5.32
CA ILE A 50 -19.17 -14.75 -5.39
C ILE A 50 -19.36 -13.60 -4.40
N ASN A 51 -20.54 -12.98 -4.39
CA ASN A 51 -20.86 -11.91 -3.44
C ASN A 51 -20.87 -12.42 -1.98
N GLY A 52 -21.35 -13.65 -1.75
CA GLY A 52 -21.40 -14.29 -0.46
C GLY A 52 -20.04 -14.70 0.10
N GLU A 53 -19.09 -15.10 -0.75
CA GLU A 53 -17.70 -15.38 -0.37
C GLU A 53 -16.90 -14.09 -0.16
N HIS A 54 -17.07 -13.09 -1.02
CA HIS A 54 -16.46 -11.78 -0.83
C HIS A 54 -16.94 -11.12 0.47
N SER A 55 -18.26 -11.18 0.74
CA SER A 55 -18.87 -10.66 1.97
C SER A 55 -18.40 -11.42 3.22
N ARG A 56 -18.32 -12.75 3.17
CA ARG A 56 -17.81 -13.57 4.29
C ARG A 56 -16.31 -13.34 4.56
N ASN A 57 -15.49 -13.22 3.52
CA ASN A 57 -14.07 -12.89 3.66
C ASN A 57 -13.88 -11.47 4.21
N PHE A 58 -14.70 -10.51 3.77
CA PHE A 58 -14.73 -9.16 4.36
C PHE A 58 -15.19 -9.16 5.83
N SER A 59 -16.19 -9.95 6.18
CA SER A 59 -16.71 -10.06 7.55
C SER A 59 -15.66 -10.67 8.49
N LYS A 60 -14.99 -11.75 8.08
CA LYS A 60 -13.87 -12.34 8.84
C LYS A 60 -12.69 -11.38 8.97
N LYS A 61 -12.38 -10.61 7.92
CA LYS A 61 -11.34 -9.57 7.94
C LYS A 61 -11.70 -8.44 8.92
N ALA A 62 -12.95 -7.97 8.90
CA ALA A 62 -13.49 -6.98 9.83
C ALA A 62 -13.54 -7.48 11.29
N GLU A 63 -13.73 -8.77 11.51
CA GLU A 63 -13.68 -9.40 12.84
C GLU A 63 -12.23 -9.58 13.34
N ASN A 64 -11.28 -9.98 12.49
CA ASN A 64 -9.86 -10.07 12.85
C ASN A 64 -9.22 -8.70 13.17
N LEU A 65 -9.65 -7.66 12.46
CA LEU A 65 -9.27 -6.25 12.71
C LEU A 65 -9.60 -5.78 14.15
N LYS A 66 -10.45 -6.49 14.91
CA LYS A 66 -10.85 -6.11 16.29
C LYS A 66 -9.94 -6.65 17.40
N SER A 67 -8.96 -7.52 17.11
CA SER A 67 -8.03 -8.02 18.16
C SER A 67 -6.62 -8.35 17.69
N GLY A 68 -6.34 -8.36 16.38
CA GLY A 68 -5.02 -8.58 15.82
C GLY A 68 -4.24 -7.29 15.56
N LYS A 69 -2.94 -7.41 15.27
CA LYS A 69 -2.11 -6.30 14.79
C LYS A 69 -2.24 -6.17 13.28
N THR A 70 -2.33 -4.94 12.78
CA THR A 70 -2.86 -4.67 11.45
C THR A 70 -1.96 -3.72 10.65
N ALA A 71 -1.81 -4.00 9.36
CA ALA A 71 -1.04 -3.17 8.44
C ALA A 71 -1.80 -2.92 7.14
N LEU A 72 -1.72 -1.69 6.63
CA LEU A 72 -2.18 -1.34 5.28
C LEU A 72 -0.96 -1.07 4.40
N LEU A 73 -0.80 -1.79 3.29
CA LEU A 73 0.23 -1.52 2.29
C LEU A 73 -0.46 -0.99 1.03
N VAL A 74 -0.29 0.31 0.75
CA VAL A 74 -0.94 0.97 -0.40
C VAL A 74 0.00 1.01 -1.59
N PHE A 75 -0.47 0.60 -2.77
CA PHE A 75 0.32 0.67 -4.00
C PHE A 75 -0.55 0.99 -5.22
N THR A 76 0.10 1.33 -6.32
CA THR A 76 -0.54 1.62 -7.62
C THR A 76 0.38 1.22 -8.76
N GLU A 77 -0.05 1.44 -10.01
CA GLU A 77 0.77 1.17 -11.18
C GLU A 77 2.14 1.84 -11.09
N GLY A 78 3.19 1.11 -11.47
CA GLY A 78 4.57 1.60 -11.39
C GLY A 78 5.18 1.62 -9.97
N SER A 79 4.50 1.03 -8.97
CA SER A 79 5.11 0.76 -7.66
C SER A 79 6.13 -0.38 -7.75
N GLY A 80 7.12 -0.39 -6.85
CA GLY A 80 8.17 -1.42 -6.85
C GLY A 80 7.66 -2.76 -6.30
N GLU A 81 7.49 -3.76 -7.16
CA GLU A 81 6.95 -5.08 -6.83
C GLU A 81 7.72 -5.80 -5.71
N ILE A 82 9.05 -5.74 -5.72
CA ILE A 82 9.88 -6.35 -4.66
C ILE A 82 9.59 -5.75 -3.29
N LEU A 83 9.30 -4.45 -3.21
CA LEU A 83 8.97 -3.78 -1.96
C LEU A 83 7.61 -4.26 -1.44
N ILE A 84 6.63 -4.38 -2.32
CA ILE A 84 5.30 -4.87 -1.97
C ILE A 84 5.37 -6.31 -1.47
N ALA A 85 6.05 -7.19 -2.21
CA ALA A 85 6.17 -8.61 -1.89
C ALA A 85 6.93 -8.84 -0.57
N VAL A 86 8.14 -8.29 -0.44
CA VAL A 86 8.99 -8.50 0.75
C VAL A 86 8.33 -7.96 2.02
N ILE A 87 7.78 -6.75 1.96
CA ILE A 87 7.16 -6.13 3.14
C ILE A 87 5.92 -6.91 3.55
N SER A 88 5.02 -7.22 2.61
CA SER A 88 3.79 -7.94 2.96
C SER A 88 4.07 -9.34 3.49
N ASP A 89 5.05 -10.06 2.93
CA ASP A 89 5.46 -11.39 3.39
C ASP A 89 6.00 -11.36 4.82
N ILE A 90 7.01 -10.51 5.10
CA ILE A 90 7.66 -10.43 6.42
C ILE A 90 6.68 -9.99 7.52
N LEU A 91 5.81 -9.02 7.23
CA LEU A 91 4.79 -8.60 8.20
C LEU A 91 3.80 -9.74 8.50
N ARG A 92 3.39 -10.52 7.48
CA ARG A 92 2.52 -11.68 7.67
C ARG A 92 3.20 -12.77 8.49
N ARG A 93 4.49 -13.05 8.26
CA ARG A 93 5.30 -13.97 9.10
C ARG A 93 5.35 -13.52 10.55
N ALA A 94 5.33 -12.21 10.80
CA ALA A 94 5.25 -11.65 12.15
C ALA A 94 3.85 -11.72 12.80
N GLY A 95 2.87 -12.34 12.12
CA GLY A 95 1.48 -12.43 12.60
C GLY A 95 0.69 -11.13 12.45
N ILE A 96 1.18 -10.18 11.63
CA ILE A 96 0.48 -8.94 11.34
C ILE A 96 -0.48 -9.17 10.17
N GLU A 97 -1.73 -8.77 10.34
CA GLU A 97 -2.74 -8.83 9.28
C GLU A 97 -2.50 -7.71 8.26
N VAL A 98 -1.91 -8.07 7.11
CA VAL A 98 -1.58 -7.11 6.04
C VAL A 98 -2.70 -7.05 5.00
N SER A 99 -3.29 -5.87 4.85
CA SER A 99 -4.15 -5.52 3.72
C SER A 99 -3.34 -4.92 2.58
N VAL A 100 -3.17 -5.68 1.49
CA VAL A 100 -2.56 -5.16 0.26
C VAL A 100 -3.61 -4.38 -0.52
N CYS A 101 -3.39 -3.07 -0.68
CA CYS A 101 -4.40 -2.11 -1.07
C CYS A 101 -4.02 -1.38 -2.36
N GLY A 102 -4.87 -1.47 -3.37
CA GLY A 102 -4.74 -0.70 -4.61
C GLY A 102 -5.19 0.74 -4.38
N LEU A 103 -4.50 1.70 -5.00
CA LEU A 103 -4.84 3.11 -4.89
C LEU A 103 -6.16 3.46 -5.60
N CYS A 104 -6.45 2.85 -6.75
CA CYS A 104 -7.67 3.14 -7.51
C CYS A 104 -8.75 2.08 -7.21
N ASP A 105 -8.44 0.80 -7.42
CA ASP A 105 -9.40 -0.31 -7.28
C ASP A 105 -8.72 -1.57 -6.67
N SER A 106 -9.33 -2.74 -6.88
CA SER A 106 -8.81 -4.04 -6.47
C SER A 106 -8.48 -4.96 -7.67
N GLU A 107 -8.27 -4.37 -8.85
CA GLU A 107 -7.90 -5.11 -10.05
C GLU A 107 -6.38 -5.35 -10.12
N PRO A 108 -5.94 -6.42 -10.81
CA PRO A 108 -4.53 -6.68 -11.03
C PRO A 108 -3.79 -5.45 -11.56
N THR A 109 -2.79 -5.00 -10.80
CA THR A 109 -2.07 -3.76 -11.06
C THR A 109 -0.64 -4.07 -11.50
N LYS A 110 -0.22 -3.50 -12.64
CA LYS A 110 1.13 -3.68 -13.18
C LYS A 110 2.15 -2.86 -12.39
N CYS A 111 3.17 -3.51 -11.86
CA CYS A 111 4.25 -2.86 -11.11
C CYS A 111 5.39 -2.39 -12.03
N SER A 112 6.42 -1.78 -11.45
CA SER A 112 7.50 -1.10 -12.17
C SER A 112 8.36 -1.98 -13.08
N LYS A 113 8.38 -3.30 -12.86
CA LYS A 113 9.06 -4.30 -13.72
C LYS A 113 8.10 -5.33 -14.28
N ASP A 114 6.91 -4.88 -14.66
CA ASP A 114 5.89 -5.66 -15.39
C ASP A 114 5.32 -6.88 -14.63
N VAL A 115 5.61 -7.00 -13.33
CA VAL A 115 4.93 -7.95 -12.44
C VAL A 115 3.54 -7.43 -12.09
N PHE A 116 2.52 -8.27 -12.19
CA PHE A 116 1.17 -7.93 -11.78
C PHE A 116 0.93 -8.40 -10.34
N ILE A 117 0.44 -7.49 -9.50
CA ILE A 117 -0.01 -7.81 -8.14
C ILE A 117 -1.50 -7.51 -8.06
N LYS A 118 -2.29 -8.47 -7.57
CA LYS A 118 -3.72 -8.28 -7.31
C LYS A 118 -3.93 -7.72 -5.90
N PRO A 119 -4.48 -6.51 -5.74
CA PRO A 119 -4.84 -6.00 -4.43
C PRO A 119 -6.00 -6.80 -3.81
N GLU A 120 -6.06 -6.82 -2.48
CA GLU A 120 -7.15 -7.42 -1.71
C GLU A 120 -8.30 -6.42 -1.46
N THR A 121 -7.98 -5.14 -1.54
CA THR A 121 -8.91 -4.03 -1.28
C THR A 121 -8.46 -2.79 -2.05
N SER A 122 -9.27 -1.73 -2.00
CA SER A 122 -8.97 -0.42 -2.56
C SER A 122 -8.88 0.64 -1.46
N ILE A 123 -8.21 1.77 -1.74
CA ILE A 123 -8.06 2.85 -0.75
C ILE A 123 -9.41 3.38 -0.27
N TYR A 124 -10.41 3.42 -1.16
CA TYR A 124 -11.78 3.85 -0.84
C TYR A 124 -12.44 2.98 0.25
N ARG A 125 -12.13 1.68 0.27
CA ARG A 125 -12.63 0.76 1.29
C ARG A 125 -11.74 0.76 2.53
N ALA A 126 -10.42 0.70 2.34
CA ALA A 126 -9.45 0.63 3.42
C ALA A 126 -9.45 1.89 4.31
N SER A 127 -9.67 3.07 3.73
CA SER A 127 -9.63 4.34 4.46
C SER A 127 -10.76 4.51 5.50
N LYS A 128 -11.73 3.59 5.52
CA LYS A 128 -12.81 3.54 6.53
C LYS A 128 -12.37 2.89 7.83
N TYR A 129 -11.20 2.24 7.84
CA TYR A 129 -10.65 1.53 8.97
C TYR A 129 -9.33 2.16 9.41
N LYS A 130 -8.95 1.87 10.65
CA LYS A 130 -7.67 2.27 11.22
C LYS A 130 -6.77 1.04 11.30
N TYR A 131 -5.54 1.18 10.83
CA TYR A 131 -4.47 0.20 10.94
C TYR A 131 -3.41 0.69 11.93
N ASP A 132 -2.66 -0.24 12.53
CA ASP A 132 -1.55 0.09 13.43
C ASP A 132 -0.37 0.73 12.67
N VAL A 133 -0.17 0.30 11.41
CA VAL A 133 0.79 0.88 10.48
C VAL A 133 0.21 1.04 9.07
N VAL A 134 0.53 2.16 8.43
CA VAL A 134 0.34 2.34 6.98
C VAL A 134 1.72 2.37 6.30
N VAL A 135 1.91 1.49 5.32
CA VAL A 135 3.16 1.31 4.58
C VAL A 135 3.04 1.84 3.15
N ILE A 136 3.98 2.69 2.77
CA ILE A 136 4.06 3.35 1.46
C ILE A 136 5.35 2.86 0.76
N PRO A 137 5.22 1.93 -0.21
CA PRO A 137 6.35 1.47 -0.99
C PRO A 137 6.85 2.54 -1.96
N GLY A 138 8.02 2.28 -2.55
CA GLY A 138 8.56 3.09 -3.63
C GLY A 138 8.15 2.61 -5.02
N GLY A 139 9.02 2.86 -6.00
CA GLY A 139 8.66 2.94 -7.41
C GLY A 139 8.32 4.39 -7.74
N LEU A 140 9.09 5.01 -8.64
CA LEU A 140 9.00 6.47 -8.86
C LEU A 140 7.62 6.88 -9.38
N GLU A 141 7.13 6.20 -10.41
CA GLU A 141 5.82 6.48 -11.00
C GLU A 141 4.70 6.24 -9.98
N GLY A 142 4.72 5.09 -9.28
CA GLY A 142 3.74 4.78 -8.26
C GLY A 142 3.71 5.80 -7.11
N ALA A 143 4.88 6.20 -6.60
CA ALA A 143 5.00 7.21 -5.56
C ALA A 143 4.48 8.58 -6.01
N MET A 144 4.79 9.00 -7.24
CA MET A 144 4.28 10.27 -7.80
C MET A 144 2.77 10.27 -7.98
N THR A 145 2.18 9.13 -8.36
CA THR A 145 0.73 8.97 -8.47
C THR A 145 0.06 9.00 -7.09
N MET A 146 0.61 8.26 -6.11
CA MET A 146 0.14 8.28 -4.73
C MET A 146 0.24 9.67 -4.09
N ALA A 147 1.32 10.42 -4.35
CA ALA A 147 1.54 11.76 -3.83
C ALA A 147 0.45 12.76 -4.23
N LYS A 148 -0.18 12.56 -5.40
CA LYS A 148 -1.26 13.41 -5.93
C LYS A 148 -2.65 12.97 -5.47
N ASN A 149 -2.79 11.82 -4.81
CA ASN A 149 -4.09 11.29 -4.42
C ASN A 149 -4.56 11.92 -3.10
N GLN A 150 -5.60 12.74 -3.17
CA GLN A 150 -6.12 13.49 -2.01
C GLN A 150 -6.72 12.57 -0.93
N THR A 151 -7.37 11.47 -1.32
CA THR A 151 -7.95 10.51 -0.36
C THR A 151 -6.84 9.89 0.47
N LEU A 152 -5.77 9.42 -0.18
CA LEU A 152 -4.61 8.85 0.50
C LEU A 152 -3.91 9.91 1.37
N GLY A 153 -3.66 11.11 0.86
CA GLY A 153 -3.01 12.19 1.60
C GLY A 153 -3.72 12.52 2.92
N LYS A 154 -5.05 12.75 2.85
CA LYS A 154 -5.88 13.01 4.05
C LYS A 154 -5.87 11.84 5.03
N TYR A 155 -5.95 10.63 4.51
CA TYR A 155 -5.93 9.42 5.33
C TYR A 155 -4.62 9.26 6.10
N LEU A 156 -3.48 9.45 5.42
CA LEU A 156 -2.15 9.38 6.03
C LEU A 156 -1.95 10.48 7.07
N GLU A 157 -2.38 11.71 6.78
CA GLU A 157 -2.28 12.84 7.71
C GLU A 157 -3.06 12.55 9.00
N GLN A 158 -4.31 12.07 8.87
CA GLN A 158 -5.11 11.68 10.02
C GLN A 158 -4.45 10.54 10.81
N HIS A 159 -3.95 9.50 10.12
CA HIS A 159 -3.27 8.39 10.75
C HIS A 159 -2.09 8.84 11.61
N TYR A 160 -1.25 9.73 11.07
CA TYR A 160 -0.09 10.26 11.79
C TYR A 160 -0.50 11.12 13.00
N LYS A 161 -1.50 12.00 12.84
CA LYS A 161 -2.05 12.84 13.92
C LYS A 161 -2.60 12.01 15.08
N GLU A 162 -3.13 10.82 14.79
CA GLU A 162 -3.61 9.88 15.80
C GLU A 162 -2.50 9.00 16.42
N GLY A 163 -1.23 9.31 16.14
CA GLY A 163 -0.07 8.62 16.73
C GLY A 163 0.18 7.21 16.16
N ARG A 164 -0.34 6.91 14.96
CA ARG A 164 -0.12 5.62 14.29
C ARG A 164 1.13 5.66 13.43
N LEU A 165 1.73 4.49 13.24
CA LEU A 165 2.98 4.36 12.50
C LEU A 165 2.73 4.64 11.01
N LEU A 166 3.50 5.57 10.45
CA LEU A 166 3.67 5.68 9.00
C LEU A 166 5.05 5.14 8.64
N ALA A 167 5.08 4.23 7.67
CA ALA A 167 6.30 3.61 7.21
C ALA A 167 6.45 3.86 5.70
N ALA A 168 7.53 4.51 5.25
CA ALA A 168 7.73 4.82 3.83
C ALA A 168 9.15 4.46 3.35
N ILE A 169 9.26 3.79 2.20
CA ILE A 169 10.55 3.30 1.69
C ILE A 169 10.80 3.76 0.26
N CYS A 170 12.08 3.93 -0.11
CA CYS A 170 12.49 4.25 -1.47
C CYS A 170 11.92 5.60 -1.92
N CYS A 171 11.08 5.64 -2.95
CA CYS A 171 10.39 6.87 -3.38
C CYS A 171 9.12 7.18 -2.55
N GLY A 172 8.65 6.25 -1.72
CA GLY A 172 7.45 6.40 -0.89
C GLY A 172 7.42 7.68 -0.04
N PRO A 173 8.54 8.15 0.55
CA PRO A 173 8.57 9.41 1.30
C PRO A 173 8.15 10.66 0.52
N LEU A 174 8.16 10.63 -0.83
CA LEU A 174 7.60 11.71 -1.65
C LEU A 174 6.11 11.94 -1.37
N VAL A 175 5.36 10.88 -1.06
CA VAL A 175 3.93 10.96 -0.73
C VAL A 175 3.73 11.78 0.56
N LEU A 176 4.61 11.58 1.54
CA LEU A 176 4.58 12.35 2.79
C LEU A 176 4.97 13.82 2.53
N GLY A 177 6.04 14.05 1.77
CA GLY A 177 6.50 15.39 1.38
C GLY A 177 5.44 16.21 0.67
N ALA A 178 4.75 15.62 -0.32
CA ALA A 178 3.69 16.30 -1.06
C ALA A 178 2.48 16.72 -0.21
N ASN A 179 2.28 16.07 0.94
CA ASN A 179 1.19 16.34 1.88
C ASN A 179 1.68 17.01 3.18
N HIS A 180 2.95 17.42 3.26
CA HIS A 180 3.58 18.02 4.45
C HIS A 180 3.40 17.23 5.76
N ILE A 181 3.30 15.90 5.65
CA ILE A 181 3.08 15.03 6.82
C ILE A 181 4.40 14.86 7.57
N ALA A 182 4.41 15.07 8.89
CA ALA A 182 5.61 14.92 9.72
C ALA A 182 6.77 15.87 9.33
N ALA A 183 6.47 17.04 8.76
CA ALA A 183 7.49 18.03 8.39
C ALA A 183 8.44 18.35 9.56
N GLY A 184 9.74 18.49 9.26
CA GLY A 184 10.80 18.73 10.24
C GLY A 184 11.34 17.49 10.96
N CYS A 185 10.69 16.32 10.83
CA CYS A 185 11.21 15.05 11.35
C CYS A 185 12.44 14.58 10.56
N ARG A 186 13.21 13.66 11.16
CA ARG A 186 14.27 12.93 10.48
C ARG A 186 13.68 11.88 9.55
N LEU A 187 14.23 11.77 8.35
CA LEU A 187 13.93 10.66 7.44
C LEU A 187 15.07 10.36 6.48
N THR A 188 14.98 9.21 5.82
CA THR A 188 15.76 8.88 4.62
C THR A 188 14.84 8.47 3.47
N SER A 189 15.39 8.32 2.27
CA SER A 189 14.68 7.86 1.09
C SER A 189 15.64 7.25 0.08
N TYR A 190 15.13 6.90 -1.11
CA TYR A 190 16.00 6.60 -2.23
C TYR A 190 16.92 7.80 -2.51
N PRO A 191 18.25 7.64 -2.63
CA PRO A 191 19.20 8.77 -2.62
C PRO A 191 18.87 9.86 -3.65
N ALA A 192 18.41 9.48 -4.84
CA ALA A 192 18.05 10.42 -5.90
C ALA A 192 16.84 11.31 -5.58
N ARG A 193 16.11 11.06 -4.47
CA ARG A 193 14.96 11.84 -3.99
C ARG A 193 15.31 12.77 -2.83
N LYS A 194 16.57 12.83 -2.40
CA LYS A 194 17.02 13.77 -1.37
C LYS A 194 16.66 15.24 -1.69
N PRO A 195 16.89 15.78 -2.91
CA PRO A 195 16.61 17.19 -3.21
C PRO A 195 15.11 17.56 -3.09
N ASP A 196 14.23 16.58 -3.23
CA ASP A 196 12.77 16.76 -3.11
C ASP A 196 12.32 16.85 -1.64
N LEU A 197 13.10 16.29 -0.71
CA LEU A 197 12.70 16.06 0.68
C LEU A 197 13.51 16.89 1.69
N GLU A 198 14.77 17.20 1.40
CA GLU A 198 15.66 17.91 2.33
C GLU A 198 15.19 19.34 2.66
N LYS A 199 14.29 19.91 1.84
CA LYS A 199 13.66 21.21 2.09
C LYS A 199 12.54 21.14 3.13
N ILE A 200 12.01 19.95 3.40
CA ILE A 200 10.84 19.71 4.28
C ILE A 200 11.25 18.95 5.55
N TYR A 201 12.29 18.13 5.46
CA TYR A 201 12.71 17.19 6.51
C TYR A 201 14.19 17.29 6.82
N LYS A 202 14.59 16.81 8.01
CA LYS A 202 15.99 16.60 8.37
C LYS A 202 16.48 15.31 7.71
N TYR A 203 17.01 15.43 6.50
CA TYR A 203 17.41 14.27 5.70
C TYR A 203 18.63 13.56 6.31
N VAL A 204 18.60 12.23 6.35
CA VAL A 204 19.67 11.36 6.89
C VAL A 204 20.26 10.49 5.77
N ASP A 205 21.57 10.60 5.56
CA ASP A 205 22.28 9.99 4.44
C ASP A 205 22.99 8.68 4.78
N ASP A 206 23.34 8.46 6.03
CA ASP A 206 24.23 7.40 6.52
C ASP A 206 23.50 6.25 7.24
N GLU A 207 22.19 6.36 7.42
CA GLU A 207 21.34 5.33 8.02
C GLU A 207 20.44 4.65 6.97
N ILE A 208 20.37 3.32 6.98
CA ILE A 208 19.48 2.56 6.08
C ILE A 208 18.03 2.49 6.58
N ILE A 209 17.83 2.71 7.88
CA ILE A 209 16.54 2.73 8.58
C ILE A 209 16.57 3.95 9.48
N VAL A 210 15.60 4.85 9.31
CA VAL A 210 15.48 6.06 10.14
C VAL A 210 14.12 6.06 10.78
N GLN A 211 14.08 6.10 12.11
CA GLN A 211 12.86 6.22 12.89
C GLN A 211 12.88 7.54 13.66
N ASP A 212 11.84 8.35 13.49
CA ASP A 212 11.59 9.56 14.27
C ASP A 212 10.13 9.56 14.75
N GLY A 213 9.94 9.27 16.04
CA GLY A 213 8.62 9.09 16.63
C GLY A 213 7.80 8.00 15.92
N LYS A 214 6.73 8.43 15.23
CA LYS A 214 5.79 7.57 14.49
C LYS A 214 6.05 7.54 12.98
N LEU A 215 7.18 8.08 12.53
CA LEU A 215 7.64 7.99 11.16
C LEU A 215 8.81 7.00 11.08
N LEU A 216 8.69 6.00 10.21
CA LEU A 216 9.76 5.07 9.87
C LEU A 216 10.07 5.16 8.38
N THR A 217 11.34 5.32 8.01
CA THR A 217 11.73 5.39 6.60
C THR A 217 12.95 4.55 6.27
N SER A 218 13.09 4.20 4.98
CA SER A 218 14.21 3.41 4.47
C SER A 218 14.49 3.71 2.99
N ARG A 219 15.63 3.24 2.48
CA ARG A 219 16.24 3.74 1.25
C ARG A 219 15.85 3.06 -0.05
N GLY A 220 15.66 1.74 -0.10
CA GLY A 220 15.50 1.07 -1.39
C GLY A 220 15.23 -0.43 -1.31
N PRO A 221 15.19 -1.12 -2.47
CA PRO A 221 15.02 -2.58 -2.52
C PRO A 221 16.01 -3.35 -1.63
N GLY A 222 17.28 -2.96 -1.63
CA GLY A 222 18.32 -3.59 -0.80
C GLY A 222 18.14 -3.42 0.72
N THR A 223 17.25 -2.53 1.16
CA THR A 223 16.97 -2.29 2.59
C THR A 223 15.57 -2.77 3.01
N ALA A 224 14.80 -3.36 2.07
CA ALA A 224 13.39 -3.68 2.28
C ALA A 224 13.14 -4.72 3.38
N MET A 225 13.99 -5.74 3.48
CA MET A 225 13.84 -6.77 4.52
C MET A 225 14.10 -6.21 5.92
N LYS A 226 15.20 -5.46 6.11
CA LYS A 226 15.51 -4.77 7.38
C LYS A 226 14.41 -3.78 7.76
N PHE A 227 13.83 -3.09 6.78
CA PHE A 227 12.70 -2.19 6.98
C PHE A 227 11.43 -2.92 7.44
N ALA A 228 11.07 -4.02 6.79
CA ALA A 228 9.92 -4.83 7.18
C ALA A 228 10.12 -5.45 8.58
N LEU A 229 11.31 -5.95 8.90
CA LEU A 229 11.65 -6.45 10.23
C LEU A 229 11.55 -5.37 11.29
N LYS A 230 11.98 -4.13 11.01
CA LYS A 230 11.81 -3.02 11.96
C LYS A 230 10.34 -2.67 12.19
N ILE A 231 9.49 -2.73 11.16
CA ILE A 231 8.03 -2.58 11.35
C ILE A 231 7.51 -3.73 12.23
N SER A 232 7.91 -4.98 11.96
CA SER A 232 7.54 -6.14 12.77
C SER A 232 7.97 -5.99 14.23
N GLU A 233 9.15 -5.44 14.50
CA GLU A 233 9.64 -5.16 15.85
C GLU A 233 8.75 -4.14 16.57
N ILE A 234 8.44 -3.01 15.91
CA ILE A 234 7.61 -1.94 16.48
C ILE A 234 6.18 -2.42 16.73
N ILE A 235 5.62 -3.18 15.78
CA ILE A 235 4.23 -3.60 15.82
C ILE A 235 4.10 -4.88 16.63
N ALA A 236 4.71 -5.99 16.20
CA ALA A 236 4.58 -7.32 16.81
C ALA A 236 5.44 -7.55 18.04
N GLY A 237 6.57 -6.85 18.18
CA GLY A 237 7.53 -6.98 19.27
C GLY A 237 8.84 -7.64 18.84
N ASP A 238 9.91 -7.31 19.56
CA ASP A 238 11.30 -7.70 19.27
C ASP A 238 11.51 -9.22 19.16
N VAL A 239 10.96 -10.00 20.09
CA VAL A 239 11.06 -11.48 20.06
C VAL A 239 10.51 -12.05 18.74
N LYS A 240 9.32 -11.59 18.32
CA LYS A 240 8.70 -12.06 17.08
C LYS A 240 9.49 -11.60 15.86
N ALA A 241 10.03 -10.39 15.86
CA ALA A 241 10.86 -9.90 14.78
C ALA A 241 12.14 -10.73 14.61
N ARG A 242 12.82 -11.10 15.71
CA ARG A 242 13.99 -12.00 15.66
C ARG A 242 13.65 -13.41 15.19
N GLU A 243 12.51 -13.96 15.61
CA GLU A 243 12.03 -15.25 15.10
C GLU A 243 11.85 -15.23 13.58
N VAL A 244 11.20 -14.18 13.06
CA VAL A 244 11.00 -14.00 11.62
C VAL A 244 12.34 -13.80 10.91
N ALA A 245 13.25 -12.99 11.46
CA ALA A 245 14.57 -12.76 10.87
C ALA A 245 15.34 -14.08 10.70
N LYS A 246 15.32 -14.94 11.73
CA LYS A 246 15.93 -16.27 11.70
C LYS A 246 15.27 -17.18 10.65
N ASP A 247 13.94 -17.15 10.56
CA ASP A 247 13.16 -17.95 9.59
C ASP A 247 13.47 -17.58 8.13
N ILE A 248 13.73 -16.30 7.87
CA ILE A 248 14.11 -15.80 6.53
C ILE A 248 15.63 -15.75 6.30
N LEU A 249 16.42 -16.37 7.18
CA LEU A 249 17.89 -16.46 7.09
C LEU A 249 18.60 -15.09 7.04
N MET A 250 18.06 -14.10 7.74
CA MET A 250 18.72 -12.81 7.90
C MET A 250 19.61 -12.79 9.15
N GLU A 251 20.85 -12.36 8.99
CA GLU A 251 21.79 -12.15 10.10
C GLU A 251 21.31 -11.00 11.01
N ASP A 252 21.35 -11.23 12.32
CA ASP A 252 21.04 -10.23 13.32
C ASP A 252 22.25 -9.32 13.54
N ASP A 253 22.48 -8.41 12.59
CA ASP A 253 23.53 -7.39 12.71
C ASP A 253 23.28 -6.42 13.88
N THR A 254 22.14 -6.51 14.56
CA THR A 254 21.77 -5.62 15.66
C THR A 254 22.23 -6.08 17.04
N CYS A 255 22.79 -7.30 17.16
CA CYS A 255 23.24 -7.86 18.44
C CYS A 255 24.74 -7.63 18.75
N CYS A 256 25.48 -6.92 17.90
CA CYS A 256 26.91 -6.65 18.11
C CYS A 256 27.30 -5.19 17.79
N LYS A 257 26.83 -4.21 18.58
CA LYS A 257 27.58 -2.98 18.90
C LYS A 257 27.16 -2.43 20.26
#